data_AF-A0A920GAU9-F1
#
_entry.id   AF-A0A920GAU9-F1
#
_cell.length_a   1.000
_cell.length_b   1.000
_cell.length_c   1.000
_cell.angle_alpha   90.00
_cell.angle_beta   90.00
_cell.angle_gamma   90.00
#
_symmetry.space_group_name_H-M   'P 1'
#
loop_
_entity.id
_entity.type
_entity.pdbx_description
1 polymer ?
#
loop_
_entity_poly.entity_id
_entity_poly.type
_entity_poly.pdbx_seq_one_letter_code
_entity_poly.pdbx_strand_id
1 'polypeptide(L)'
;MKNTLKISAITFIFSIGVLAQEIVDETLNTQVDANIPGVVAQKEIDNLDDQAKKLYYEFKDTVSEYEGLKRYDDQLEKIVFSQEDEIRDIIRQIDSLDNVNKEILPFLKETVDSLRKFVNLDMPFLKESRIARIDDLDSIILQSNVTTAEKFRKVFEAYQLEAALVIPLKHTRIYRA
;
A
#
# COMPACT_ATOMS: atom_id res chain seq x y z
N MET A 1 -43.59 -5.44 85.70
CA MET A 1 -44.13 -4.93 84.41
C MET A 1 -43.35 -3.75 83.80
N LYS A 2 -42.73 -2.83 84.56
CA LYS A 2 -42.04 -1.67 83.96
C LYS A 2 -40.69 -1.99 83.28
N ASN A 3 -39.94 -2.99 83.75
CA ASN A 3 -38.66 -3.38 83.14
C ASN A 3 -38.83 -4.24 81.87
N THR A 4 -39.90 -5.02 81.75
CA THR A 4 -40.18 -5.83 80.56
C THR A 4 -40.55 -4.97 79.35
N LEU A 5 -41.23 -3.84 79.59
CA LEU A 5 -41.59 -2.88 78.54
C LEU A 5 -40.38 -2.12 77.99
N LYS A 6 -39.41 -1.76 78.85
CA LYS A 6 -38.16 -1.09 78.44
C LYS A 6 -37.26 -2.01 77.63
N ILE A 7 -37.15 -3.29 78.00
CA ILE A 7 -36.34 -4.28 77.26
C ILE A 7 -36.95 -4.54 75.88
N SER A 8 -38.27 -4.64 75.77
CA SER A 8 -38.98 -4.80 74.49
C SER A 8 -38.84 -3.58 73.57
N ALA A 9 -38.81 -2.36 74.12
CA ALA A 9 -38.60 -1.14 73.34
C ALA A 9 -37.15 -1.04 72.81
N ILE A 10 -36.16 -1.47 73.61
CA ILE A 10 -34.75 -1.49 73.17
C ILE A 10 -34.51 -2.55 72.09
N THR A 11 -35.15 -3.74 72.19
CA THR A 11 -35.08 -4.77 71.14
C THR A 11 -35.75 -4.30 69.85
N PHE A 12 -36.88 -3.59 69.94
CA PHE A 12 -37.57 -3.05 68.77
C PHE A 12 -36.75 -1.97 68.04
N ILE A 13 -36.11 -1.05 68.79
CA ILE A 13 -35.24 -0.02 68.21
C ILE A 13 -33.98 -0.63 67.57
N PHE A 14 -33.42 -1.68 68.19
CA PHE A 14 -32.27 -2.41 67.63
C PHE A 14 -32.63 -3.13 66.32
N SER A 15 -33.80 -3.77 66.23
CA SER A 15 -34.28 -4.42 65.00
C SER A 15 -34.50 -3.45 63.84
N ILE A 16 -34.93 -2.22 64.10
CA ILE A 16 -35.11 -1.18 63.07
C ILE A 16 -33.76 -0.72 62.50
N GLY A 17 -32.73 -0.60 63.34
CA GLY A 17 -31.39 -0.21 62.91
C GLY A 17 -30.72 -1.26 62.01
N VAL A 18 -30.92 -2.55 62.31
CA VAL A 18 -30.38 -3.66 61.51
C VAL A 18 -31.05 -3.74 60.13
N LEU A 19 -32.38 -3.62 60.07
CA LEU A 19 -33.14 -3.62 58.80
C LEU A 19 -32.78 -2.43 57.90
N ALA A 20 -32.53 -1.25 58.47
CA ALA A 20 -32.15 -0.07 57.70
C ALA A 20 -30.75 -0.21 57.07
N GLN A 21 -29.81 -0.87 57.76
CA GLN A 21 -28.47 -1.11 57.26
C GLN A 21 -28.47 -2.17 56.14
N GLU A 22 -29.28 -3.22 56.26
CA GLU A 22 -29.45 -4.25 55.24
C GLU A 22 -30.01 -3.70 53.92
N ILE A 23 -30.99 -2.80 53.97
CA ILE A 23 -31.57 -2.15 52.78
C ILE A 23 -30.56 -1.21 52.09
N VAL A 24 -29.74 -0.49 52.88
CA VAL A 24 -28.68 0.36 52.32
C VAL A 24 -27.60 -0.49 51.65
N ASP A 25 -27.19 -1.59 52.27
CA ASP A 25 -26.20 -2.51 51.70
C ASP A 25 -26.74 -3.20 50.43
N GLU A 26 -28.01 -3.59 50.39
CA GLU A 26 -28.66 -4.20 49.21
C GLU A 26 -28.80 -3.20 48.04
N THR A 27 -29.20 -1.96 48.32
CA THR A 27 -29.32 -0.91 47.29
C THR A 27 -27.95 -0.46 46.75
N LEU A 28 -26.92 -0.48 47.60
CA LEU A 28 -25.55 -0.22 47.18
C LEU A 28 -25.00 -1.36 46.32
N ASN A 29 -25.23 -2.61 46.72
CA ASN A 29 -24.81 -3.80 45.95
C ASN A 29 -25.50 -3.87 44.59
N THR A 30 -26.81 -3.63 44.53
CA THR A 30 -27.56 -3.61 43.26
C THR A 30 -27.11 -2.47 42.33
N GLN A 31 -26.72 -1.30 42.87
CA GLN A 31 -26.10 -0.24 42.08
C GLN A 31 -24.69 -0.60 41.58
N VAL A 32 -23.88 -1.28 42.39
CA VAL A 32 -22.56 -1.75 41.99
C VAL A 32 -22.69 -2.80 40.87
N ASP A 33 -23.57 -3.78 41.05
CA ASP A 33 -23.84 -4.83 40.07
C ASP A 33 -24.39 -4.28 38.75
N ALA A 34 -25.25 -3.25 38.80
CA ALA A 34 -25.74 -2.57 37.62
C ALA A 34 -24.66 -1.74 36.90
N ASN A 35 -23.61 -1.29 37.60
CA ASN A 35 -22.51 -0.52 37.01
C ASN A 35 -21.43 -1.40 36.35
N ILE A 36 -21.26 -2.66 36.78
CA ILE A 36 -20.24 -3.58 36.23
C ILE A 36 -20.39 -3.76 34.70
N PRO A 37 -21.59 -4.04 34.13
CA PRO A 37 -21.78 -4.14 32.69
C PRO A 37 -21.41 -2.85 31.93
N GLY A 38 -21.70 -1.68 32.52
CA GLY A 38 -21.36 -0.39 31.94
C GLY A 38 -19.84 -0.18 31.86
N VAL A 39 -19.10 -0.58 32.90
CA VAL A 39 -17.63 -0.53 32.91
C VAL A 39 -17.02 -1.48 31.87
N VAL A 40 -17.59 -2.67 31.70
CA VAL A 40 -17.13 -3.63 30.67
C VAL A 40 -17.38 -3.11 29.25
N ALA A 41 -18.59 -2.61 28.98
CA ALA A 41 -18.93 -2.02 27.69
C ALA A 41 -18.08 -0.78 27.39
N GLN A 42 -17.83 0.07 28.39
CA GLN A 42 -16.94 1.23 28.22
C GLN A 42 -15.52 0.81 27.87
N LYS A 43 -14.98 -0.24 28.51
CA LYS A 43 -13.65 -0.78 28.19
C LYS A 43 -13.56 -1.33 26.77
N GLU A 44 -14.64 -1.94 26.27
CA GLU A 44 -14.71 -2.40 24.88
C GLU A 44 -14.78 -1.23 23.89
N ILE A 45 -15.56 -0.20 24.21
CA ILE A 45 -15.64 1.05 23.43
C ILE A 45 -14.25 1.71 23.37
N ASP A 46 -13.55 1.83 24.50
CA ASP A 46 -12.22 2.44 24.55
C ASP A 46 -11.22 1.65 23.69
N ASN A 47 -11.26 0.32 23.74
CA ASN A 47 -10.40 -0.53 22.91
C ASN A 47 -10.72 -0.41 21.40
N LEU A 48 -12.00 -0.32 21.04
CA LEU A 48 -12.41 -0.11 19.65
C LEU A 48 -12.01 1.29 19.15
N ASP A 49 -12.11 2.31 19.99
CA ASP A 49 -11.66 3.67 19.68
C ASP A 49 -10.14 3.72 19.46
N ASP A 50 -9.36 3.04 20.30
CA ASP A 50 -7.91 2.92 20.13
C ASP A 50 -7.54 2.19 18.82
N GLN A 51 -8.24 1.11 18.48
CA GLN A 51 -8.04 0.40 17.21
C GLN A 51 -8.41 1.26 16.00
N ALA A 52 -9.54 1.98 16.07
CA ALA A 52 -9.99 2.86 15.00
C ALA A 52 -8.99 4.01 14.78
N LYS A 53 -8.48 4.62 15.85
CA LYS A 53 -7.42 5.63 15.78
C LYS A 53 -6.16 5.07 15.15
N LYS A 54 -5.71 3.90 15.58
CA LYS A 54 -4.52 3.25 15.02
C LYS A 54 -4.68 3.02 13.51
N LEU A 55 -5.78 2.42 13.08
CA LEU A 55 -6.07 2.16 11.68
C LEU A 55 -6.15 3.46 10.86
N TYR A 56 -6.74 4.51 11.42
CA TYR A 56 -6.81 5.82 10.79
C TYR A 56 -5.42 6.43 10.55
N TYR A 57 -4.51 6.33 11.53
CA TYR A 57 -3.15 6.81 11.35
C TYR A 57 -2.37 5.95 10.34
N GLU A 58 -2.48 4.62 10.40
CA GLU A 58 -1.86 3.73 9.42
C GLU A 58 -2.34 4.02 7.99
N PHE A 59 -3.65 4.24 7.81
CA PHE A 59 -4.23 4.65 6.53
C PHE A 59 -3.66 6.00 6.06
N LYS A 60 -3.62 7.00 6.95
CA LYS A 60 -3.10 8.32 6.62
C LYS A 60 -1.62 8.27 6.21
N ASP A 61 -0.81 7.49 6.91
CA ASP A 61 0.61 7.31 6.60
C ASP A 61 0.78 6.61 5.24
N THR A 62 -0.01 5.56 4.99
CA THR A 62 -0.03 4.83 3.70
C THR A 62 -0.43 5.74 2.53
N VAL A 63 -1.43 6.61 2.72
CA VAL A 63 -1.84 7.58 1.69
C VAL A 63 -0.72 8.58 1.41
N SER A 64 -0.06 9.08 2.46
CA SER A 64 1.07 10.01 2.31
C SER A 64 2.23 9.37 1.54
N GLU A 65 2.55 8.10 1.84
CA GLU A 65 3.55 7.33 1.10
C GLU A 65 3.14 7.14 -0.36
N TYR A 66 1.88 6.76 -0.62
CA TYR A 66 1.34 6.63 -1.97
C TYR A 66 1.45 7.93 -2.77
N GLU A 67 1.10 9.07 -2.19
CA GLU A 67 1.24 10.37 -2.84
C GLU A 67 2.70 10.71 -3.15
N GLY A 68 3.62 10.36 -2.26
CA GLY A 68 5.06 10.49 -2.48
C GLY A 68 5.53 9.66 -3.68
N LEU A 69 5.16 8.38 -3.71
CA LEU A 69 5.48 7.46 -4.80
C LEU A 69 4.87 7.90 -6.13
N LYS A 70 3.63 8.41 -6.10
CA LYS A 70 2.96 8.92 -7.30
C LYS A 70 3.68 10.14 -7.88
N ARG A 71 4.06 11.12 -7.06
CA ARG A 71 4.84 12.27 -7.55
C ARG A 71 6.18 11.85 -8.16
N TYR A 72 6.81 10.83 -7.57
CA TYR A 72 8.06 10.28 -8.10
C TYR A 72 7.84 9.57 -9.45
N ASP A 73 6.77 8.79 -9.58
CA ASP A 73 6.35 8.16 -10.85
C ASP A 73 6.11 9.21 -11.95
N ASP A 74 5.37 10.29 -11.63
CA ASP A 74 5.12 11.40 -12.57
C ASP A 74 6.42 12.11 -13.00
N GLN A 75 7.44 12.14 -12.14
CA GLN A 75 8.76 12.68 -12.48
C GLN A 75 9.53 11.74 -13.42
N LEU A 76 9.49 10.43 -13.15
CA LEU A 76 10.11 9.43 -14.01
C LEU A 76 9.49 9.45 -15.41
N GLU A 77 8.17 9.61 -15.52
CA GLU A 77 7.48 9.74 -16.81
C GLU A 77 8.03 10.90 -17.64
N LYS A 78 8.23 12.08 -17.02
CA LYS A 78 8.82 13.24 -17.70
C LYS A 78 10.26 13.00 -18.14
N ILE A 79 11.04 12.29 -17.33
CA ILE A 79 12.42 11.92 -17.67
C ILE A 79 12.42 10.98 -18.88
N VAL A 80 11.53 9.99 -18.91
CA VAL A 80 11.41 9.05 -20.04
C VAL A 80 11.08 9.82 -21.34
N PHE A 81 10.11 10.74 -21.31
CA PHE A 81 9.81 11.55 -22.49
C PHE A 81 11.01 12.40 -22.95
N SER A 82 11.78 12.98 -22.03
CA SER A 82 12.99 13.72 -22.39
C SER A 82 14.06 12.80 -23.00
N GLN A 83 14.22 11.59 -22.48
CA GLN A 83 15.16 10.61 -23.02
C GLN A 83 14.76 10.18 -24.42
N GLU A 84 13.47 9.97 -24.69
CA GLU A 84 12.97 9.62 -26.02
C GLU A 84 13.33 10.65 -27.10
N ASP A 85 13.27 11.94 -26.76
CA ASP A 85 13.70 13.01 -27.67
C ASP A 85 15.22 12.98 -27.90
N GLU A 86 16.02 12.76 -26.86
CA GLU A 86 17.48 12.63 -26.95
C GLU A 86 17.90 11.42 -27.80
N ILE A 87 17.23 10.28 -27.63
CA ILE A 87 17.38 9.07 -28.44
C ILE A 87 17.11 9.38 -29.91
N ARG A 88 16.07 10.17 -30.22
CA ARG A 88 15.75 10.57 -31.60
C ARG A 88 16.85 11.44 -32.21
N ASP A 89 17.49 12.31 -31.42
CA ASP A 89 18.65 13.08 -31.85
C ASP A 89 19.88 12.19 -32.08
N ILE A 90 20.11 11.21 -31.21
CA ILE A 90 21.22 10.26 -31.31
C ILE A 90 21.09 9.37 -32.56
N ILE A 91 19.89 8.86 -32.87
CA ILE A 91 19.66 8.04 -34.08
C ILE A 91 20.04 8.84 -35.33
N ARG A 92 19.62 10.11 -35.42
CA ARG A 92 19.98 10.98 -36.55
C ARG A 92 21.49 11.16 -36.71
N GLN A 93 22.23 11.19 -35.59
CA GLN A 93 23.69 11.28 -35.60
C GLN A 93 24.35 9.95 -35.98
N ILE A 94 23.83 8.81 -35.52
CA ILE A 94 24.32 7.48 -35.88
C ILE A 94 24.18 7.23 -37.39
N ASP A 95 23.05 7.62 -37.99
CA ASP A 95 22.84 7.49 -39.44
C ASP A 95 23.89 8.27 -40.26
N SER A 96 24.54 9.27 -39.67
CA SER A 96 25.59 10.05 -40.33
C SER A 96 27.02 9.52 -40.14
N LEU A 97 27.23 8.49 -39.31
CA LEU A 97 28.56 8.04 -38.88
C LEU A 97 28.74 6.51 -39.02
N ASP A 98 29.30 6.07 -40.15
CA ASP A 98 29.55 4.64 -40.45
C ASP A 98 30.49 3.91 -39.45
N ASN A 99 31.26 4.64 -38.63
CA ASN A 99 32.31 4.08 -37.78
C ASN A 99 31.92 3.85 -36.31
N VAL A 100 30.73 4.25 -35.84
CA VAL A 100 30.31 4.11 -34.42
C VAL A 100 29.82 2.68 -34.08
N ASN A 101 29.73 1.80 -35.08
CA ASN A 101 29.11 0.48 -35.00
C ASN A 101 29.71 -0.50 -33.96
N LYS A 102 30.96 -0.30 -33.50
CA LYS A 102 31.64 -1.26 -32.62
C LYS A 102 31.22 -1.18 -31.14
N GLU A 103 30.85 0.00 -30.65
CA GLU A 103 30.50 0.20 -29.24
C GLU A 103 28.98 0.16 -29.00
N ILE A 104 28.18 0.43 -30.04
CA ILE A 104 26.72 0.46 -29.92
C ILE A 104 26.12 -0.94 -29.73
N LEU A 105 26.64 -1.97 -30.39
CA LEU A 105 26.07 -3.32 -30.30
C LEU A 105 26.15 -3.92 -28.88
N PRO A 106 27.31 -3.86 -28.18
CA PRO A 106 27.38 -4.26 -26.77
C PRO A 106 26.39 -3.50 -25.88
N PHE A 107 26.28 -2.18 -26.06
CA PHE A 107 25.35 -1.35 -25.31
C PHE A 107 23.88 -1.74 -25.54
N LEU A 108 23.48 -2.00 -26.79
CA LEU A 108 22.12 -2.45 -27.11
C LEU A 108 21.82 -3.81 -26.47
N LYS A 109 22.80 -4.71 -26.41
CA LYS A 109 22.66 -6.00 -25.72
C LYS A 109 22.40 -5.81 -24.22
N GLU A 110 23.19 -4.98 -23.55
CA GLU A 110 23.01 -4.66 -22.12
C GLU A 110 21.63 -4.04 -21.84
N THR A 111 21.14 -3.22 -22.77
CA THR A 111 19.82 -2.59 -22.70
C THR A 111 18.71 -3.64 -22.80
N VAL A 112 18.75 -4.55 -23.78
CA VAL A 112 17.79 -5.66 -23.88
C VAL A 112 17.81 -6.58 -22.66
N ASP A 113 18.99 -6.86 -22.10
CA ASP A 113 19.12 -7.67 -20.88
C ASP A 113 18.52 -6.97 -19.66
N SER A 114 18.64 -5.65 -19.59
CA SER A 114 18.01 -4.83 -18.55
C SER A 114 16.48 -4.85 -18.68
N LEU A 115 15.95 -4.76 -19.91
CA LEU A 115 14.51 -4.91 -20.17
C LEU A 115 14.00 -6.29 -19.75
N ARG A 116 14.78 -7.35 -20.02
CA ARG A 116 14.44 -8.72 -19.57
C ARG A 116 14.36 -8.82 -18.05
N LYS A 117 15.31 -8.20 -17.33
CA LYS A 117 15.27 -8.16 -15.86
C LYS A 117 14.05 -7.41 -15.35
N PHE A 118 13.72 -6.27 -15.97
CA PHE A 118 12.54 -5.48 -15.64
C PHE A 118 11.26 -6.31 -15.77
N VAL A 119 11.00 -6.94 -16.93
CA VAL A 119 9.82 -7.80 -17.15
C VAL A 119 9.75 -8.98 -16.18
N ASN A 120 10.90 -9.48 -15.70
CA ASN A 120 10.93 -10.58 -14.76
C ASN A 120 10.62 -10.19 -13.31
N LEU A 121 10.99 -8.97 -12.91
CA LEU A 121 10.76 -8.43 -11.56
C LEU A 121 9.39 -7.73 -11.43
N ASP A 122 8.83 -7.29 -12.55
CA ASP A 122 7.53 -6.62 -12.63
C ASP A 122 6.34 -7.60 -12.50
N MET A 123 5.13 -7.06 -12.36
CA MET A 123 3.89 -7.84 -12.24
C MET A 123 3.74 -8.82 -13.42
N PRO A 124 3.29 -10.08 -13.19
CA PRO A 124 3.25 -11.13 -14.22
C PRO A 124 2.07 -10.96 -15.20
N PHE A 125 2.02 -9.83 -15.91
CA PHE A 125 1.06 -9.58 -16.99
C PHE A 125 1.67 -9.98 -18.34
N LEU A 126 0.96 -10.83 -19.09
CA LEU A 126 1.36 -11.34 -20.42
C LEU A 126 2.84 -11.71 -20.52
N LYS A 127 3.40 -12.27 -19.45
CA LYS A 127 4.85 -12.46 -19.27
C LYS A 127 5.48 -13.24 -20.42
N GLU A 128 4.85 -14.32 -20.86
CA GLU A 128 5.34 -15.14 -21.98
C GLU A 128 5.43 -14.35 -23.28
N SER A 129 4.40 -13.57 -23.62
CA SER A 129 4.38 -12.74 -24.82
C SER A 129 5.41 -11.60 -24.76
N ARG A 130 5.63 -11.02 -23.58
CA ARG A 130 6.64 -9.98 -23.36
C ARG A 130 8.06 -10.55 -23.50
N ILE A 131 8.33 -11.68 -22.86
CA ILE A 131 9.63 -12.37 -22.96
C ILE A 131 9.91 -12.80 -24.40
N ALA A 132 8.93 -13.34 -25.12
CA ALA A 132 9.09 -13.71 -26.53
C ALA A 132 9.48 -12.52 -27.42
N ARG A 133 8.96 -11.32 -27.12
CA ARG A 133 9.34 -10.09 -27.83
C ARG A 133 10.79 -9.67 -27.53
N ILE A 134 11.24 -9.86 -26.29
CA ILE A 134 12.62 -9.60 -25.88
C ILE A 134 13.57 -10.60 -26.54
N ASP A 135 13.18 -11.88 -26.66
CA ASP A 135 13.95 -12.90 -27.38
C ASP A 135 14.11 -12.53 -28.87
N ASP A 136 13.04 -12.03 -29.51
CA ASP A 136 13.09 -11.55 -30.90
C ASP A 136 14.08 -10.38 -31.06
N LEU A 137 14.06 -9.40 -30.15
CA LEU A 137 15.00 -8.27 -30.15
C LEU A 137 16.46 -8.73 -30.02
N ASP A 138 16.72 -9.72 -29.17
CA ASP A 138 18.07 -10.28 -28.99
C ASP A 138 18.58 -10.89 -30.31
N SER A 139 17.70 -11.54 -31.07
CA SER A 139 18.01 -12.06 -32.40
C SER A 139 18.32 -10.96 -33.41
N ILE A 140 17.58 -9.85 -33.37
CA ILE A 140 17.72 -8.72 -34.30
C ILE A 140 19.04 -7.98 -34.07
N ILE A 141 19.50 -7.86 -32.83
CA ILE A 141 20.78 -7.22 -32.52
C ILE A 141 21.96 -7.96 -33.19
N LEU A 142 21.87 -9.28 -33.31
CA LEU A 142 22.92 -10.12 -33.90
C LEU A 142 22.87 -10.19 -35.44
N GLN A 143 21.77 -9.77 -36.06
CA GLN A 143 21.60 -9.81 -37.51
C GLN A 143 22.47 -8.78 -38.22
N SER A 144 23.25 -9.19 -39.23
CA SER A 144 24.16 -8.31 -39.98
C SER A 144 23.47 -7.49 -41.07
N ASN A 145 22.28 -7.92 -41.52
CA ASN A 145 21.48 -7.25 -42.54
C ASN A 145 20.60 -6.11 -41.98
N VAL A 146 20.62 -5.89 -40.66
CA VAL A 146 19.89 -4.81 -40.00
C VAL A 146 20.89 -3.71 -39.64
N THR A 147 20.59 -2.47 -40.02
CA THR A 147 21.45 -1.33 -39.71
C THR A 147 21.48 -1.07 -38.20
N THR A 148 22.54 -0.47 -37.70
CA THR A 148 22.66 -0.13 -36.28
C THR A 148 21.56 0.81 -35.80
N ALA A 149 21.17 1.78 -36.64
CA ALA A 149 20.05 2.67 -36.35
C ALA A 149 18.72 1.91 -36.22
N GLU A 150 18.48 0.92 -37.09
CA GLU A 150 17.26 0.11 -37.04
C GLU A 150 17.23 -0.82 -35.81
N LYS A 151 18.38 -1.39 -35.41
CA LYS A 151 18.50 -2.14 -34.16
C LYS A 151 18.19 -1.27 -32.95
N PHE A 152 18.77 -0.07 -32.91
CA PHE A 152 18.55 0.90 -31.84
C PHE A 152 17.07 1.29 -31.77
N ARG A 153 16.46 1.67 -32.90
CA ARG A 153 15.04 2.01 -32.99
C ARG A 153 14.15 0.91 -32.40
N LYS A 154 14.37 -0.35 -32.78
CA LYS A 154 13.56 -1.49 -32.30
C LYS A 154 13.70 -1.73 -30.80
N VAL A 155 14.90 -1.62 -30.24
CA VAL A 155 15.13 -1.74 -28.79
C VAL A 155 14.35 -0.65 -28.06
N PHE A 156 14.41 0.60 -28.53
CA PHE A 156 13.70 1.70 -27.88
C PHE A 156 12.18 1.64 -28.05
N GLU A 157 11.67 1.18 -29.19
CA GLU A 157 10.24 0.91 -29.37
C GLU A 157 9.71 -0.11 -28.35
N ALA A 158 10.52 -1.12 -28.02
CA ALA A 158 10.16 -2.08 -26.99
C ALA A 158 10.07 -1.42 -25.60
N TYR A 159 11.02 -0.55 -25.26
CA TYR A 159 10.97 0.23 -24.02
C TYR A 159 9.75 1.14 -23.94
N GLN A 160 9.45 1.87 -25.02
CA GLN A 160 8.25 2.73 -25.09
C GLN A 160 6.99 1.92 -24.89
N LEU A 161 6.90 0.74 -25.52
CA LEU A 161 5.76 -0.14 -25.38
C LEU A 161 5.61 -0.69 -23.95
N GLU A 162 6.72 -1.07 -23.30
CA GLU A 162 6.70 -1.52 -21.91
C GLU A 162 6.32 -0.37 -20.96
N ALA A 163 6.84 0.83 -21.14
CA ALA A 163 6.43 2.03 -20.39
C ALA A 163 4.94 2.33 -20.58
N ALA A 164 4.47 2.28 -21.84
CA ALA A 164 3.06 2.47 -22.19
C ALA A 164 2.14 1.35 -21.70
N LEU A 165 2.65 0.18 -21.30
CA LEU A 165 1.86 -0.85 -20.61
C LEU A 165 1.74 -0.54 -19.12
N VAL A 166 2.79 -0.01 -18.49
CA VAL A 166 2.81 0.31 -17.06
C VAL A 166 1.88 1.48 -16.72
N ILE A 167 1.87 2.54 -17.54
CA ILE A 167 1.08 3.77 -17.31
C ILE A 167 -0.44 3.53 -17.25
N PRO A 168 -1.11 2.88 -18.24
CA PRO A 168 -2.56 2.69 -18.24
C PRO A 168 -3.03 1.66 -17.21
N LEU A 169 -2.20 0.66 -16.87
CA LEU A 169 -2.56 -0.38 -15.89
C LEU A 169 -2.66 0.16 -14.45
N LYS A 170 -1.94 1.25 -14.12
CA LYS A 170 -2.06 1.92 -12.81
C LYS A 170 -3.37 2.71 -12.69
N HIS A 171 -3.84 3.35 -13.75
CA HIS A 171 -5.07 4.16 -13.71
C HIS A 171 -6.37 3.35 -13.65
N THR A 172 -6.39 2.11 -14.15
CA THR A 172 -7.63 1.29 -14.19
C THR A 172 -7.99 0.66 -12.86
N ARG A 173 -7.05 0.54 -11.90
CA ARG A 173 -7.30 -0.11 -10.59
C ARG A 173 -7.79 0.83 -9.49
N ILE A 174 -7.78 2.15 -9.70
CA ILE A 174 -8.23 3.13 -8.68
C ILE A 174 -9.77 3.27 -8.65
N TYR A 175 -10.50 2.68 -9.61
CA TYR A 175 -11.97 2.76 -9.68
C TYR A 175 -12.70 1.43 -9.40
N ARG A 176 -11.99 0.40 -8.92
CA ARG A 176 -12.60 -0.88 -8.50
C ARG A 176 -11.98 -1.36 -7.19
N ALA A 177 -12.32 -0.67 -6.11
CA ALA A 177 -12.35 -1.19 -4.74
C ALA A 177 -13.46 -0.48 -4.00
#